data_AF-A0AAD4DDT0-F1
#
_entry.id   AF-A0AAD4DDT0-F1
#
_cell.length_a   1.000
_cell.length_b   1.000
_cell.length_c   1.000
_cell.angle_alpha   90.00
_cell.angle_beta   90.00
_cell.angle_gamma   90.00
#
_symmetry.space_group_name_H-M   'P 1'
#
loop_
_entity.id
_entity.type
_entity.pdbx_description
1 polymer ?
#
loop_
_entity_poly.entity_id
_entity_poly.type
_entity_poly.pdbx_seq_one_letter_code
_entity_poly.pdbx_strand_id
1 'polypeptide(L)'
;MTVHTATSPTPSTVAAKLPQLASRRERIDLGDGLVMRWSTAEDKDALIECHAYAFQFETMGRTIPEGQLPGKNEYVTALTARLMTGQHPLMTEYDFALVEDTNILQAPKPGQTPRPLVVAATCLMLVSGFYGSIDMGWGIPEAVGTRPEYRGRGLVKRLFLDMIHPAAEARGDLMLLIAGIPYFYKQFGYENGVPATSFRHLKNVTALYPPSLPNKRLPRFTLREATSSDLPYLVRLSQPNRLFSKAKMGTYYDLKFWTFVVETLARENIYNYYDAHHHAAIVVDSKTGKDVGISLTGVMMFGGNWNWKIFSLDQDQMNDDEEYAVTYRDAMASVLSQLKEFDRPYYECYSAKLNNNTLPLESETTLRTRNEFPAHNFTNISIGLPPTHPVTLLLDSRKQIDPAREPYRFYTRIPSLPKFLLKIAPVLEERVKESGVWRDVSARLQVDFYQKLEGMSGRGLEVVLKRGKVVEANDWKPKSPEQEAREAVERFHARKQSVSAESDSEEKEDDKGEDKEVVLSAGLKPLMFTRLVTGETSLDELLKRETENYVGSGEAKLLLEVLFPAKDEFNLDLMWL
;
A
#
# COMPACT_ATOMS: atom_id res chain seq x y z
N MET A 1 -43.29 23.16 20.14
CA MET A 1 -41.98 23.16 19.46
C MET A 1 -41.20 21.97 19.98
N THR A 2 -41.33 20.85 19.27
CA THR A 2 -40.77 19.54 19.60
C THR A 2 -39.37 19.46 18.99
N VAL A 3 -38.34 19.42 19.85
CA VAL A 3 -36.94 19.30 19.42
C VAL A 3 -36.66 17.83 19.14
N HIS A 4 -36.47 17.49 17.87
CA HIS A 4 -35.99 16.18 17.44
C HIS A 4 -34.51 16.04 17.80
N THR A 5 -34.21 15.20 18.78
CA THR A 5 -32.87 14.69 19.07
C THR A 5 -32.53 13.61 18.04
N ALA A 6 -31.61 13.92 17.13
CA ALA A 6 -31.03 12.93 16.22
C ALA A 6 -30.05 12.05 17.02
N THR A 7 -30.47 10.82 17.33
CA THR A 7 -29.60 9.78 17.87
C THR A 7 -28.63 9.31 16.79
N SER A 8 -27.34 9.59 16.99
CA SER A 8 -26.21 9.01 16.27
C SER A 8 -26.23 7.48 16.40
N PRO A 9 -25.97 6.72 15.31
CA PRO A 9 -25.94 5.26 15.38
C PRO A 9 -24.70 4.80 16.16
N THR A 10 -24.94 3.95 17.16
CA THR A 10 -23.93 3.21 17.92
C THR A 10 -23.11 2.33 16.96
N PRO A 11 -21.76 2.29 17.06
CA PRO A 11 -20.97 1.37 16.27
C PRO A 11 -21.24 -0.06 16.75
N SER A 12 -21.88 -0.86 15.90
CA SER A 12 -22.05 -2.30 16.10
C SER A 12 -20.67 -2.98 16.12
N THR A 13 -20.25 -3.44 17.29
CA THR A 13 -19.14 -4.38 17.49
C THR A 13 -19.54 -5.76 16.94
N VAL A 14 -19.46 -5.91 15.62
CA VAL A 14 -19.38 -7.22 14.98
C VAL A 14 -18.06 -7.22 14.23
N ALA A 15 -17.09 -8.00 14.72
CA ALA A 15 -15.90 -8.33 13.96
C ALA A 15 -16.35 -8.99 12.66
N ALA A 16 -16.42 -8.20 11.58
CA ALA A 16 -16.70 -8.71 10.26
C ALA A 16 -15.53 -9.63 9.89
N LYS A 17 -15.74 -10.94 9.99
CA LYS A 17 -14.87 -11.94 9.36
C LYS A 17 -14.68 -11.50 7.92
N LEU A 18 -13.42 -11.41 7.47
CA LEU A 18 -13.11 -11.19 6.05
C LEU A 18 -13.98 -12.17 5.23
N PRO A 19 -14.68 -11.72 4.19
CA PRO A 19 -15.54 -12.59 3.41
C PRO A 19 -14.69 -13.75 2.90
N GLN A 20 -15.09 -14.98 3.25
CA GLN A 20 -14.48 -16.18 2.67
C GLN A 20 -14.65 -16.07 1.16
N LEU A 21 -13.54 -16.00 0.42
CA LEU A 21 -13.56 -15.93 -1.03
C LEU A 21 -14.34 -17.13 -1.60
N ALA A 22 -15.34 -16.86 -2.43
CA ALA A 22 -16.09 -17.88 -3.14
C ALA A 22 -15.15 -18.77 -4.01
N SER A 23 -15.44 -20.07 -4.01
CA SER A 23 -14.81 -21.18 -4.75
C SER A 23 -13.34 -20.99 -5.16
N ARG A 24 -12.45 -20.99 -4.17
CA ARG A 24 -11.02 -21.26 -4.41
C ARG A 24 -10.89 -22.63 -5.09
N ARG A 25 -10.27 -22.70 -6.27
CA ARG A 25 -9.93 -23.98 -6.91
C ARG A 25 -9.16 -24.81 -5.88
N GLU A 26 -9.65 -26.00 -5.58
CA GLU A 26 -9.21 -26.77 -4.41
C GLU A 26 -7.77 -27.23 -4.56
N ARG A 27 -7.41 -27.81 -5.72
CA ARG A 27 -6.06 -28.23 -6.09
C ARG A 27 -5.87 -28.17 -7.60
N ILE A 28 -4.67 -27.81 -8.06
CA ILE A 28 -4.27 -27.76 -9.47
C ILE A 28 -3.02 -28.63 -9.63
N ASP A 29 -3.11 -29.69 -10.41
CA ASP A 29 -1.95 -30.53 -10.78
C ASP A 29 -1.08 -29.79 -11.81
N LEU A 30 0.21 -29.62 -11.49
CA LEU A 30 1.20 -28.99 -12.36
C LEU A 30 2.08 -30.02 -13.09
N GLY A 31 1.88 -31.32 -12.87
CA GLY A 31 2.73 -32.41 -13.36
C GLY A 31 3.90 -32.71 -12.43
N ASP A 32 4.57 -33.84 -12.66
CA ASP A 32 5.77 -34.28 -11.92
C ASP A 32 5.62 -34.36 -10.39
N GLY A 33 4.39 -34.58 -9.90
CA GLY A 33 4.07 -34.59 -8.47
C GLY A 33 4.02 -33.20 -7.83
N LEU A 34 4.01 -32.12 -8.62
CA LEU A 34 3.80 -30.77 -8.12
C LEU A 34 2.31 -30.43 -8.09
N VAL A 35 1.81 -30.06 -6.92
CA VAL A 35 0.40 -29.67 -6.72
C VAL A 35 0.34 -28.25 -6.20
N MET A 36 -0.48 -27.42 -6.83
CA MET A 36 -0.71 -26.04 -6.44
C MET A 36 -2.07 -25.89 -5.77
N ARG A 37 -2.13 -25.23 -4.60
CA ARG A 37 -3.35 -25.09 -3.79
C ARG A 37 -3.27 -23.91 -2.82
N TRP A 38 -4.40 -23.55 -2.22
CA TRP A 38 -4.42 -22.60 -1.11
C TRP A 38 -3.99 -23.27 0.20
N SER A 39 -3.47 -22.46 1.11
CA SER A 39 -3.03 -22.89 2.43
C SER A 39 -4.19 -23.21 3.37
N THR A 40 -3.83 -23.88 4.45
CA THR A 40 -4.63 -24.20 5.62
C THR A 40 -3.84 -23.83 6.88
N ALA A 41 -4.48 -23.80 8.05
CA ALA A 41 -3.81 -23.58 9.33
C ALA A 41 -2.61 -24.53 9.55
N GLU A 42 -2.73 -25.78 9.09
CA GLU A 42 -1.69 -26.80 9.25
C GLU A 42 -0.42 -26.52 8.42
N ASP A 43 -0.51 -25.66 7.39
CA ASP A 43 0.61 -25.31 6.52
C ASP A 43 1.61 -24.34 7.16
N LYS A 44 1.29 -23.79 8.34
CA LYS A 44 2.11 -22.76 9.01
C LYS A 44 3.60 -23.09 9.04
N ASP A 45 3.97 -24.23 9.61
CA ASP A 45 5.39 -24.57 9.79
C ASP A 45 6.07 -24.92 8.44
N ALA A 46 5.33 -25.52 7.50
CA ALA A 46 5.85 -25.82 6.17
C ALA A 46 6.12 -24.56 5.33
N LEU A 47 5.23 -23.55 5.45
CA LEU A 47 5.39 -22.24 4.82
C LEU A 47 6.54 -21.45 5.43
N ILE A 48 6.65 -21.45 6.76
CA ILE A 48 7.78 -20.83 7.48
C ILE A 48 9.10 -21.41 6.96
N GLU A 49 9.22 -22.74 6.90
CA GLU A 49 10.40 -23.43 6.40
C GLU A 49 10.71 -23.08 4.94
N CYS A 50 9.68 -23.06 4.08
CA CYS A 50 9.84 -22.73 2.67
C CYS A 50 10.37 -21.30 2.48
N HIS A 51 9.74 -20.30 3.11
CA HIS A 51 10.15 -18.91 2.97
C HIS A 51 11.49 -18.63 3.63
N ALA A 52 11.73 -19.13 4.84
CA ALA A 52 13.01 -18.94 5.51
C ALA A 52 14.19 -19.44 4.67
N TYR A 53 13.98 -20.52 3.89
CA TYR A 53 14.95 -21.04 2.94
C TYR A 53 15.00 -20.27 1.62
N ALA A 54 13.85 -19.91 1.05
CA ALA A 54 13.77 -19.14 -0.19
C ALA A 54 14.47 -17.76 -0.07
N PHE A 55 14.38 -17.15 1.10
CA PHE A 55 14.94 -15.84 1.44
C PHE A 55 16.31 -15.93 2.15
N GLN A 56 16.97 -17.09 2.13
CA GLN A 56 18.25 -17.28 2.82
C GLN A 56 19.35 -16.31 2.37
N PHE A 57 19.32 -15.78 1.15
CA PHE A 57 20.33 -14.84 0.68
C PHE A 57 19.97 -13.37 0.88
N GLU A 58 18.77 -13.08 1.38
CA GLU A 58 18.34 -11.72 1.67
C GLU A 58 18.92 -11.24 3.02
N THR A 59 19.24 -9.95 3.06
CA THR A 59 19.85 -9.26 4.22
C THR A 59 18.82 -8.64 5.17
N MET A 60 17.53 -8.93 4.97
CA MET A 60 16.47 -8.46 5.87
C MET A 60 16.75 -8.86 7.32
N GLY A 61 16.74 -7.87 8.20
CA GLY A 61 16.98 -8.04 9.63
C GLY A 61 18.40 -8.47 10.04
N ARG A 62 19.38 -8.66 9.14
CA ARG A 62 20.69 -9.23 9.52
C ARG A 62 21.88 -8.76 8.69
N THR A 63 23.05 -8.79 9.31
CA THR A 63 24.36 -8.68 8.64
C THR A 63 24.95 -10.08 8.49
N ILE A 64 25.36 -10.44 7.27
CA ILE A 64 25.99 -11.74 6.98
C ILE A 64 27.51 -11.53 7.03
N PRO A 65 28.25 -12.24 7.91
CA PRO A 65 29.72 -12.15 7.94
C PRO A 65 30.33 -12.54 6.59
N GLU A 66 31.41 -11.86 6.22
CA GLU A 66 32.15 -12.17 4.99
C GLU A 66 32.65 -13.63 5.02
N GLY A 67 32.51 -14.33 3.89
CA GLY A 67 32.94 -15.73 3.74
C GLY A 67 32.02 -16.80 4.32
N GLN A 68 30.86 -16.43 4.90
CA GLN A 68 29.88 -17.38 5.41
C GLN A 68 28.63 -17.45 4.53
N LEU A 69 28.13 -18.67 4.30
CA LEU A 69 26.80 -18.84 3.72
C LEU A 69 25.74 -18.51 4.78
N PRO A 70 24.74 -17.67 4.45
CA PRO A 70 23.69 -17.35 5.40
C PRO A 70 22.80 -18.56 5.68
N GLY A 71 22.43 -18.73 6.95
CA GLY A 71 21.38 -19.67 7.33
C GLY A 71 19.98 -19.20 6.92
N LYS A 72 18.96 -19.95 7.36
CA LYS A 72 17.54 -19.58 7.22
C LYS A 72 17.29 -18.15 7.68
N ASN A 73 16.45 -17.42 6.96
CA ASN A 73 16.17 -16.01 7.27
C ASN A 73 15.14 -15.88 8.40
N GLU A 74 15.61 -15.56 9.60
CA GLU A 74 14.79 -15.44 10.81
C GLU A 74 13.76 -14.31 10.77
N TYR A 75 14.05 -13.21 10.06
CA TYR A 75 13.09 -12.13 9.86
C TYR A 75 11.87 -12.63 9.08
N VAL A 76 12.14 -13.32 7.97
CA VAL A 76 11.10 -13.90 7.10
C VAL A 76 10.35 -15.05 7.80
N THR A 77 11.03 -15.78 8.68
CA THR A 77 10.41 -16.77 9.58
C THR A 77 9.33 -16.11 10.44
N ALA A 78 9.67 -15.02 11.16
CA ALA A 78 8.71 -14.29 11.99
C ALA A 78 7.56 -13.69 11.17
N LEU A 79 7.89 -13.01 10.06
CA LEU A 79 6.90 -12.48 9.13
C LEU A 79 5.89 -13.57 8.71
N THR A 80 6.37 -14.72 8.22
CA THR A 80 5.49 -15.80 7.76
C THR A 80 4.67 -16.37 8.91
N ALA A 81 5.26 -16.54 10.09
CA ALA A 81 4.57 -17.04 11.27
C ALA A 81 3.44 -16.10 11.72
N ARG A 82 3.67 -14.78 11.69
CA ARG A 82 2.72 -13.72 12.00
C ARG A 82 1.54 -13.71 11.04
N LEU A 83 1.82 -13.80 9.73
CA LEU A 83 0.78 -13.87 8.69
C LEU A 83 -0.09 -15.14 8.82
N MET A 84 0.48 -16.24 9.32
CA MET A 84 -0.20 -17.52 9.55
C MET A 84 -0.82 -17.66 10.96
N THR A 85 -0.95 -16.57 11.74
CA THR A 85 -1.59 -16.63 13.08
C THR A 85 -3.11 -16.79 13.03
N GLY A 86 -3.74 -16.45 11.90
CA GLY A 86 -5.19 -16.29 11.79
C GLY A 86 -5.74 -15.03 12.48
N GLN A 87 -4.85 -14.21 13.06
CA GLN A 87 -5.19 -12.95 13.72
C GLN A 87 -4.68 -11.72 12.95
N HIS A 88 -4.00 -11.91 11.82
CA HIS A 88 -3.50 -10.81 11.01
C HIS A 88 -4.68 -10.01 10.40
N PRO A 89 -4.69 -8.68 10.49
CA PRO A 89 -5.86 -7.88 10.08
C PRO A 89 -6.13 -7.87 8.57
N LEU A 90 -5.13 -8.26 7.77
CA LEU A 90 -5.17 -8.15 6.31
C LEU A 90 -5.35 -9.47 5.56
N MET A 91 -5.17 -10.59 6.26
CA MET A 91 -5.22 -11.93 5.67
C MET A 91 -5.42 -12.98 6.74
N THR A 92 -5.83 -14.16 6.31
CA THR A 92 -6.02 -15.36 7.12
C THR A 92 -4.99 -16.42 6.76
N GLU A 93 -4.93 -17.48 7.56
CA GLU A 93 -4.11 -18.67 7.30
C GLU A 93 -4.50 -19.42 6.00
N TYR A 94 -5.59 -19.02 5.34
CA TYR A 94 -6.05 -19.60 4.06
C TYR A 94 -5.59 -18.81 2.84
N ASP A 95 -4.93 -17.67 3.03
CA ASP A 95 -4.64 -16.69 1.98
C ASP A 95 -3.22 -16.81 1.40
N PHE A 96 -2.50 -17.89 1.68
CA PHE A 96 -1.30 -18.27 0.92
C PHE A 96 -1.66 -19.19 -0.24
N ALA A 97 -1.23 -18.82 -1.44
CA ALA A 97 -1.13 -19.75 -2.57
C ALA A 97 0.23 -20.46 -2.49
N LEU A 98 0.24 -21.79 -2.56
CA LEU A 98 1.45 -22.59 -2.45
C LEU A 98 1.53 -23.69 -3.50
N VAL A 99 2.76 -24.14 -3.76
CA VAL A 99 3.06 -25.35 -4.53
C VAL A 99 3.74 -26.34 -3.59
N GLU A 100 3.26 -27.57 -3.57
CA GLU A 100 3.84 -28.69 -2.83
C GLU A 100 4.36 -29.77 -3.79
N ASP A 101 5.51 -30.37 -3.45
CA ASP A 101 6.00 -31.60 -4.10
C ASP A 101 5.53 -32.81 -3.29
N THR A 102 4.62 -33.58 -3.89
CA THR A 102 4.01 -34.75 -3.25
C THR A 102 4.93 -35.97 -3.20
N ASN A 103 6.05 -35.96 -3.93
CA ASN A 103 7.03 -37.03 -3.90
C ASN A 103 7.94 -36.96 -2.67
N ILE A 104 7.99 -35.80 -1.99
CA ILE A 104 8.84 -35.57 -0.84
C ILE A 104 7.97 -35.21 0.37
N LEU A 105 8.03 -36.04 1.40
CA LEU A 105 7.38 -35.76 2.68
C LEU A 105 8.37 -35.10 3.65
N GLN A 106 7.91 -34.06 4.34
CA GLN A 106 8.63 -33.37 5.40
C GLN A 106 7.80 -33.30 6.69
N ALA A 107 8.48 -33.35 7.83
CA ALA A 107 7.93 -32.99 9.13
C ALA A 107 8.76 -31.80 9.66
N PRO A 108 8.30 -30.54 9.49
CA PRO A 108 9.05 -29.35 9.88
C PRO A 108 9.50 -29.34 11.35
N LYS A 109 8.70 -29.93 12.25
CA LYS A 109 9.04 -30.11 13.66
C LYS A 109 8.99 -31.59 14.08
N PRO A 110 9.79 -32.01 15.08
CA PRO A 110 9.69 -33.34 15.65
C PRO A 110 8.28 -33.65 16.12
N GLY A 111 7.78 -34.84 15.79
CA GLY A 111 6.44 -35.31 16.17
C GLY A 111 5.28 -34.81 15.29
N GLN A 112 5.53 -33.99 14.27
CA GLN A 112 4.52 -33.63 13.29
C GLN A 112 4.27 -34.74 12.27
N THR A 113 3.02 -34.86 11.82
CA THR A 113 2.66 -35.75 10.71
C THR A 113 3.40 -35.31 9.44
N PRO A 114 4.17 -36.20 8.78
CA PRO A 114 4.82 -35.90 7.53
C PRO A 114 3.81 -35.45 6.47
N ARG A 115 4.14 -34.42 5.70
CA ARG A 115 3.29 -33.85 4.65
C ARG A 115 4.12 -33.41 3.45
N PRO A 116 3.52 -33.22 2.26
CA PRO A 116 4.23 -32.75 1.07
C PRO A 116 5.11 -31.52 1.33
N LEU A 117 6.29 -31.50 0.71
CA LEU A 117 7.24 -30.41 0.81
C LEU A 117 6.68 -29.16 0.12
N VAL A 118 6.50 -28.06 0.85
CA VAL A 118 6.15 -26.78 0.22
C VAL A 118 7.39 -26.20 -0.46
N VAL A 119 7.31 -25.96 -1.77
CA VAL A 119 8.44 -25.58 -2.62
C VAL A 119 8.37 -24.16 -3.15
N ALA A 120 7.17 -23.59 -3.25
CA ALA A 120 6.95 -22.19 -3.60
C ALA A 120 5.68 -21.68 -2.93
N ALA A 121 5.65 -20.40 -2.55
CA ALA A 121 4.46 -19.77 -1.98
C ALA A 121 4.47 -18.24 -2.13
N THR A 122 3.29 -17.65 -1.99
CA THR A 122 3.05 -16.20 -1.85
C THR A 122 1.67 -16.00 -1.20
N CYS A 123 1.49 -14.90 -0.45
CA CYS A 123 0.19 -14.52 0.10
C CYS A 123 -0.48 -13.38 -0.68
N LEU A 124 -1.76 -13.16 -0.41
CA LEU A 124 -2.51 -12.00 -0.89
C LEU A 124 -3.19 -11.25 0.27
N MET A 125 -2.61 -10.14 0.69
CA MET A 125 -3.19 -9.25 1.71
C MET A 125 -4.16 -8.23 1.10
N LEU A 126 -5.01 -7.63 1.93
CA LEU A 126 -5.87 -6.48 1.55
C LEU A 126 -5.62 -5.30 2.49
N VAL A 127 -4.89 -4.29 2.03
CA VAL A 127 -4.54 -3.09 2.79
C VAL A 127 -5.56 -1.98 2.57
N SER A 128 -6.04 -1.35 3.65
CA SER A 128 -6.91 -0.17 3.57
C SER A 128 -6.18 1.04 3.00
N GLY A 129 -6.80 1.76 2.07
CA GLY A 129 -6.23 2.93 1.45
C GLY A 129 -7.22 3.76 0.65
N PHE A 130 -6.71 4.72 -0.11
CA PHE A 130 -7.54 5.73 -0.74
C PHE A 130 -6.98 6.19 -2.09
N TYR A 131 -7.87 6.59 -3.00
CA TYR A 131 -7.54 7.30 -4.23
C TYR A 131 -8.41 8.56 -4.32
N GLY A 132 -7.80 9.74 -4.27
CA GLY A 132 -8.53 11.00 -4.13
C GLY A 132 -9.39 10.98 -2.86
N SER A 133 -10.69 11.17 -3.04
CA SER A 133 -11.71 11.12 -1.98
C SER A 133 -12.34 9.73 -1.78
N ILE A 134 -11.86 8.70 -2.48
CA ILE A 134 -12.47 7.36 -2.49
C ILE A 134 -11.66 6.39 -1.63
N ASP A 135 -12.30 5.85 -0.59
CA ASP A 135 -11.78 4.73 0.18
C ASP A 135 -11.87 3.43 -0.63
N MET A 136 -10.79 2.65 -0.60
CA MET A 136 -10.67 1.36 -1.26
C MET A 136 -9.60 0.47 -0.61
N GLY A 137 -9.54 -0.79 -1.04
CA GLY A 137 -8.50 -1.73 -0.61
C GLY A 137 -7.45 -1.95 -1.71
N TRP A 138 -6.19 -2.04 -1.31
CA TRP A 138 -5.07 -2.46 -2.15
C TRP A 138 -4.77 -3.94 -1.92
N GLY A 139 -4.83 -4.75 -2.97
CA GLY A 139 -4.36 -6.12 -2.88
C GLY A 139 -2.83 -6.12 -2.87
N ILE A 140 -2.21 -6.72 -1.85
CA ILE A 140 -0.75 -6.75 -1.73
C ILE A 140 -0.28 -8.20 -1.77
N PRO A 141 0.15 -8.71 -2.93
CA PRO A 141 0.85 -9.97 -2.99
C PRO A 141 2.22 -9.84 -2.35
N GLU A 142 2.55 -10.72 -1.39
CA GLU A 142 3.78 -10.61 -0.61
C GLU A 142 4.41 -11.98 -0.31
N ALA A 143 5.60 -11.94 0.30
CA ALA A 143 6.38 -13.12 0.67
C ALA A 143 6.57 -14.10 -0.51
N VAL A 144 6.85 -13.59 -1.71
CA VAL A 144 7.02 -14.41 -2.92
C VAL A 144 8.32 -15.21 -2.83
N GLY A 145 8.21 -16.50 -2.54
CA GLY A 145 9.34 -17.39 -2.32
C GLY A 145 9.30 -18.64 -3.19
N THR A 146 10.46 -19.08 -3.68
CA THR A 146 10.64 -20.41 -4.26
C THR A 146 11.96 -20.99 -3.79
N ARG A 147 11.93 -22.23 -3.29
CA ARG A 147 13.13 -22.98 -2.90
C ARG A 147 14.13 -23.03 -4.07
N PRO A 148 15.43 -22.80 -3.84
CA PRO A 148 16.44 -22.75 -4.89
C PRO A 148 16.38 -23.89 -5.91
N GLU A 149 16.15 -25.12 -5.46
CA GLU A 149 16.14 -26.34 -6.30
C GLU A 149 14.95 -26.39 -7.27
N TYR A 150 13.92 -25.59 -7.03
CA TYR A 150 12.68 -25.53 -7.81
C TYR A 150 12.56 -24.26 -8.66
N ARG A 151 13.58 -23.38 -8.63
CA ARG A 151 13.62 -22.17 -9.45
C ARG A 151 13.75 -22.52 -10.94
N GLY A 152 13.35 -21.59 -11.82
CA GLY A 152 13.40 -21.79 -13.27
C GLY A 152 12.29 -22.68 -13.84
N ARG A 153 11.36 -23.17 -13.02
CA ARG A 153 10.24 -24.03 -13.44
C ARG A 153 8.91 -23.31 -13.67
N GLY A 154 8.91 -21.97 -13.61
CA GLY A 154 7.70 -21.17 -13.83
C GLY A 154 6.66 -21.18 -12.69
N LEU A 155 6.99 -21.70 -11.50
CA LEU A 155 6.04 -21.84 -10.39
C LEU A 155 5.41 -20.51 -9.94
N VAL A 156 6.23 -19.46 -9.77
CA VAL A 156 5.71 -18.12 -9.41
C VAL A 156 4.76 -17.58 -10.46
N LYS A 157 5.04 -17.80 -11.75
CA LYS A 157 4.11 -17.40 -12.82
C LYS A 157 2.75 -18.09 -12.64
N ARG A 158 2.72 -19.40 -12.37
CA ARG A 158 1.46 -20.12 -12.14
C ARG A 158 0.73 -19.63 -10.89
N LEU A 159 1.45 -19.41 -9.78
CA LEU A 159 0.88 -18.84 -8.55
C LEU A 159 0.20 -17.49 -8.83
N PHE A 160 0.83 -16.61 -9.59
CA PHE A 160 0.23 -15.31 -9.91
C PHE A 160 -0.96 -15.42 -10.86
N LEU A 161 -0.79 -16.10 -12.00
CA LEU A 161 -1.79 -16.09 -13.07
C LEU A 161 -3.02 -16.95 -12.79
N ASP A 162 -2.86 -18.06 -12.07
CA ASP A 162 -3.96 -19.01 -11.82
C ASP A 162 -4.60 -18.85 -10.43
N MET A 163 -3.92 -18.19 -9.49
CA MET A 163 -4.40 -18.07 -8.11
C MET A 163 -4.50 -16.63 -7.64
N ILE A 164 -3.39 -15.89 -7.56
CA ILE A 164 -3.38 -14.56 -6.94
C ILE A 164 -4.21 -13.56 -7.75
N HIS A 165 -4.00 -13.45 -9.07
CA HIS A 165 -4.77 -12.50 -9.90
C HIS A 165 -6.26 -12.84 -9.95
N PRO A 166 -6.68 -14.11 -10.18
CA PRO A 166 -8.09 -14.45 -10.13
C PRO A 166 -8.71 -14.23 -8.74
N ALA A 167 -7.99 -14.52 -7.66
CA ALA A 167 -8.49 -14.29 -6.30
C ALA A 167 -8.64 -12.80 -5.99
N ALA A 168 -7.68 -11.98 -6.39
CA ALA A 168 -7.74 -10.53 -6.28
C ALA A 168 -8.96 -9.98 -7.03
N GLU A 169 -9.16 -10.39 -8.28
CA GLU A 169 -10.31 -9.94 -9.07
C GLU A 169 -11.64 -10.40 -8.46
N ALA A 170 -11.72 -11.65 -8.00
CA ALA A 170 -12.91 -12.19 -7.34
C ALA A 170 -13.22 -11.51 -6.00
N ARG A 171 -12.21 -11.07 -5.26
CA ARG A 171 -12.35 -10.26 -4.03
C ARG A 171 -12.79 -8.83 -4.33
N GLY A 172 -12.64 -8.38 -5.58
CA GLY A 172 -12.93 -7.00 -6.00
C GLY A 172 -11.75 -6.05 -5.81
N ASP A 173 -10.52 -6.56 -5.72
CA ASP A 173 -9.32 -5.73 -5.64
C ASP A 173 -9.16 -4.93 -6.94
N LEU A 174 -9.13 -3.60 -6.82
CA LEU A 174 -9.08 -2.71 -7.98
C LEU A 174 -7.64 -2.37 -8.39
N MET A 175 -6.68 -2.62 -7.52
CA MET A 175 -5.27 -2.45 -7.81
C MET A 175 -4.45 -3.38 -6.91
N LEU A 176 -3.40 -3.96 -7.50
CA LEU A 176 -2.41 -4.77 -6.83
C LEU A 176 -1.09 -4.02 -6.76
N LEU A 177 -0.47 -4.00 -5.59
CA LEU A 177 0.84 -3.39 -5.36
C LEU A 177 1.77 -4.45 -4.78
N ILE A 178 2.98 -4.55 -5.31
CA ILE A 178 3.98 -5.49 -4.81
C ILE A 178 5.36 -4.84 -4.75
N ALA A 179 6.03 -5.00 -3.62
CA ALA A 179 7.46 -4.78 -3.54
C ALA A 179 8.18 -6.04 -4.05
N GLY A 180 9.12 -5.89 -4.97
CA GLY A 180 10.10 -6.94 -5.15
C GLY A 180 11.12 -6.70 -6.25
N ILE A 181 11.48 -7.81 -6.88
CA ILE A 181 12.65 -7.97 -7.75
C ILE A 181 12.50 -7.07 -8.99
N PRO A 182 13.51 -6.22 -9.28
CA PRO A 182 13.51 -5.38 -10.47
C PRO A 182 13.19 -6.19 -11.75
N TYR A 183 12.32 -5.65 -12.60
CA TYR A 183 11.84 -6.21 -13.87
C TYR A 183 11.03 -7.51 -13.81
N PHE A 184 11.11 -8.27 -12.72
CA PHE A 184 10.50 -9.60 -12.66
C PHE A 184 8.98 -9.57 -12.83
N TYR A 185 8.27 -8.66 -12.15
CA TYR A 185 6.81 -8.62 -12.16
C TYR A 185 6.20 -8.01 -13.43
N LYS A 186 7.00 -7.38 -14.29
CA LYS A 186 6.51 -6.85 -15.58
C LYS A 186 5.92 -7.93 -16.47
N GLN A 187 6.46 -9.16 -16.38
CA GLN A 187 5.97 -10.32 -17.12
C GLN A 187 4.57 -10.79 -16.66
N PHE A 188 4.08 -10.29 -15.52
CA PHE A 188 2.75 -10.57 -14.96
C PHE A 188 1.87 -9.31 -14.98
N GLY A 189 2.11 -8.39 -15.93
CA GLY A 189 1.29 -7.19 -16.14
C GLY A 189 1.41 -6.11 -15.06
N TYR A 190 2.51 -6.08 -14.30
CA TYR A 190 2.80 -4.97 -13.38
C TYR A 190 3.73 -3.93 -14.00
N GLU A 191 3.61 -2.67 -13.59
CA GLU A 191 4.57 -1.61 -13.90
C GLU A 191 4.97 -0.84 -12.64
N ASN A 192 6.17 -0.27 -12.61
CA ASN A 192 6.60 0.60 -11.52
C ASN A 192 5.73 1.86 -11.51
N GLY A 193 4.67 1.81 -10.70
CA GLY A 193 3.56 2.75 -10.80
C GLY A 193 3.40 3.63 -9.58
N VAL A 194 3.96 3.27 -8.42
CA VAL A 194 3.76 4.05 -7.20
C VAL A 194 5.03 4.11 -6.34
N PRO A 195 5.56 5.31 -6.06
CA PRO A 195 6.60 5.52 -5.04
C PRO A 195 6.15 5.08 -3.64
N ALA A 196 7.05 4.41 -2.92
CA ALA A 196 6.90 4.13 -1.49
C ALA A 196 7.20 5.38 -0.64
N THR A 197 6.82 5.35 0.63
CA THR A 197 7.25 6.38 1.59
C THR A 197 8.78 6.43 1.71
N SER A 198 9.37 7.62 1.60
CA SER A 198 10.81 7.83 1.75
C SER A 198 11.20 7.88 3.23
N PHE A 199 12.31 7.23 3.59
CA PHE A 199 12.89 7.28 4.93
C PHE A 199 14.18 8.10 4.92
N ARG A 200 14.31 9.04 5.85
CA ARG A 200 15.53 9.87 6.02
C ARG A 200 16.17 9.61 7.37
N HIS A 201 17.49 9.51 7.45
CA HIS A 201 18.14 9.16 8.71
C HIS A 201 18.54 10.38 9.54
N LEU A 202 18.14 10.38 10.81
CA LEU A 202 18.63 11.26 11.86
C LEU A 202 19.71 10.52 12.65
N LYS A 203 20.95 11.00 12.59
CA LYS A 203 22.11 10.33 13.21
C LYS A 203 22.38 10.86 14.61
N ASN A 204 22.83 9.99 15.50
CA ASN A 204 23.20 10.32 16.89
C ASN A 204 22.09 11.06 17.64
N VAL A 205 20.88 10.48 17.68
CA VAL A 205 19.69 11.14 18.24
C VAL A 205 19.93 11.63 19.67
N THR A 206 20.62 10.85 20.51
CA THR A 206 20.92 11.18 21.91
C THR A 206 21.87 12.37 22.06
N ALA A 207 22.76 12.61 21.08
CA ALA A 207 23.65 13.76 21.11
C ALA A 207 22.91 15.05 20.72
N LEU A 208 21.98 14.96 19.77
CA LEU A 208 21.17 16.08 19.30
C LEU A 208 20.01 16.41 20.25
N TYR A 209 19.46 15.39 20.91
CA TYR A 209 18.31 15.45 21.81
C TYR A 209 18.61 14.60 23.06
N PRO A 210 19.40 15.12 24.02
CA PRO A 210 19.78 14.35 25.20
C PRO A 210 18.60 14.10 26.15
N PRO A 211 18.55 12.93 26.82
CA PRO A 211 17.44 12.50 27.68
C PRO A 211 17.21 13.33 28.95
N SER A 212 17.95 14.42 29.18
CA SER A 212 17.80 15.26 30.37
C SER A 212 17.89 16.77 30.08
N LEU A 213 16.95 17.52 30.68
CA LEU A 213 17.24 18.88 31.14
C LEU A 213 18.00 18.76 32.48
N PRO A 214 19.01 19.59 32.77
CA PRO A 214 19.95 19.43 33.91
C PRO A 214 19.37 19.29 35.34
N ASN A 215 18.05 19.31 35.56
CA ASN A 215 17.42 19.51 36.86
C ASN A 215 16.30 18.52 37.25
N LYS A 216 16.26 17.29 36.69
CA LYS A 216 15.19 16.29 36.95
C LYS A 216 13.75 16.78 36.64
N ARG A 217 13.59 17.88 35.91
CA ARG A 217 12.28 18.32 35.43
C ARG A 217 11.87 17.44 34.26
N LEU A 218 10.63 16.95 34.26
CA LEU A 218 10.07 16.26 33.11
C LEU A 218 10.13 17.18 31.88
N PRO A 219 10.36 16.62 30.68
CA PRO A 219 10.17 17.38 29.45
C PRO A 219 8.71 17.89 29.40
N ARG A 220 8.47 18.98 28.66
CA ARG A 220 7.11 19.53 28.52
C ARG A 220 6.11 18.46 28.06
N PHE A 221 6.56 17.56 27.20
CA PHE A 221 5.75 16.45 26.71
C PHE A 221 6.40 15.11 27.05
N THR A 222 5.64 14.20 27.65
CA THR A 222 6.05 12.84 28.01
C THR A 222 5.34 11.81 27.12
N LEU A 223 5.88 10.58 27.07
CA LEU A 223 5.23 9.46 26.39
C LEU A 223 4.64 8.49 27.41
N ARG A 224 3.45 7.95 27.11
CA ARG A 224 2.89 6.75 27.77
C ARG A 224 2.51 5.71 26.72
N GLU A 225 2.50 4.44 27.10
CA GLU A 225 1.99 3.37 26.23
C GLU A 225 0.53 3.62 25.85
N ALA A 226 0.20 3.32 24.58
CA ALA A 226 -1.18 3.27 24.13
C ALA A 226 -1.86 1.97 24.60
N THR A 227 -3.15 2.06 24.86
CA THR A 227 -4.00 0.96 25.33
C THR A 227 -5.24 0.83 24.45
N SER A 228 -6.03 -0.24 24.62
CA SER A 228 -7.26 -0.45 23.85
C SER A 228 -8.25 0.71 23.94
N SER A 229 -8.26 1.48 25.05
CA SER A 229 -9.12 2.67 25.16
C SER A 229 -8.66 3.84 24.28
N ASP A 230 -7.41 3.83 23.82
CA ASP A 230 -6.83 4.87 22.97
C ASP A 230 -7.12 4.65 21.47
N LEU A 231 -7.68 3.50 21.07
CA LEU A 231 -7.89 3.15 19.66
C LEU A 231 -8.65 4.23 18.85
N PRO A 232 -9.78 4.81 19.34
CA PRO A 232 -10.45 5.89 18.59
C PRO A 232 -9.57 7.13 18.42
N TYR A 233 -8.73 7.43 19.41
CA TYR A 233 -7.81 8.57 19.38
C TYR A 233 -6.67 8.35 18.37
N LEU A 234 -6.10 7.14 18.35
CA LEU A 234 -5.08 6.71 17.40
C LEU A 234 -5.60 6.77 15.95
N VAL A 235 -6.78 6.20 15.68
CA VAL A 235 -7.41 6.25 14.34
C VAL A 235 -7.62 7.69 13.87
N ARG A 236 -8.13 8.56 14.75
CA ARG A 236 -8.40 9.96 14.39
C ARG A 236 -7.12 10.74 14.06
N LEU A 237 -6.06 10.60 14.86
CA LEU A 237 -4.84 11.39 14.68
C LEU A 237 -3.87 10.83 13.64
N SER A 238 -4.15 9.64 13.11
CA SER A 238 -3.36 8.99 12.06
C SER A 238 -4.00 9.10 10.66
N GLN A 239 -5.06 9.91 10.51
CA GLN A 239 -5.64 10.23 9.21
C GLN A 239 -4.64 11.01 8.33
N PRO A 240 -4.65 10.84 6.99
CA PRO A 240 -3.65 11.45 6.11
C PRO A 240 -3.48 12.97 6.27
N ASN A 241 -4.59 13.70 6.48
CA ASN A 241 -4.57 15.14 6.72
C ASN A 241 -3.90 15.54 8.04
N ARG A 242 -4.00 14.70 9.08
CA ARG A 242 -3.31 14.89 10.37
C ARG A 242 -1.82 14.56 10.31
N LEU A 243 -1.44 13.70 9.37
CA LEU A 243 -0.05 13.37 9.07
C LEU A 243 0.59 14.34 8.07
N PHE A 244 -0.11 15.42 7.70
CA PHE A 244 0.32 16.43 6.72
C PHE A 244 0.63 15.86 5.34
N SER A 245 0.14 14.67 5.01
CA SER A 245 0.38 14.08 3.70
C SER A 245 -0.44 14.81 2.65
N LYS A 246 0.22 15.19 1.54
CA LYS A 246 -0.47 15.73 0.35
C LYS A 246 -0.81 14.63 -0.66
N ALA A 247 -0.52 13.37 -0.33
CA ALA A 247 -0.75 12.26 -1.21
C ALA A 247 -2.23 12.18 -1.62
N LYS A 248 -2.47 12.06 -2.93
CA LYS A 248 -3.80 11.81 -3.49
C LYS A 248 -4.05 10.31 -3.72
N MET A 249 -3.11 9.47 -3.29
CA MET A 249 -3.25 8.03 -3.24
C MET A 249 -2.32 7.49 -2.15
N GLY A 250 -2.81 6.56 -1.34
CA GLY A 250 -2.00 5.97 -0.28
C GLY A 250 -2.75 4.97 0.60
N THR A 251 -2.13 4.61 1.70
CA THR A 251 -2.69 3.80 2.79
C THR A 251 -3.16 4.70 3.93
N TYR A 252 -4.08 4.20 4.76
CA TYR A 252 -4.42 4.83 6.04
C TYR A 252 -4.51 3.80 7.17
N TYR A 253 -4.47 4.28 8.40
CA TYR A 253 -4.43 3.47 9.61
C TYR A 253 -5.81 3.40 10.24
N ASP A 254 -6.53 2.33 9.93
CA ASP A 254 -7.87 2.09 10.43
C ASP A 254 -7.88 1.41 11.81
N LEU A 255 -9.07 1.11 12.31
CA LEU A 255 -9.23 0.42 13.58
C LEU A 255 -8.54 -0.95 13.59
N LYS A 256 -8.54 -1.68 12.47
CA LYS A 256 -7.93 -3.01 12.39
C LYS A 256 -6.41 -2.92 12.54
N PHE A 257 -5.78 -1.91 11.94
CA PHE A 257 -4.37 -1.62 12.14
C PHE A 257 -4.06 -1.42 13.63
N TRP A 258 -4.75 -0.46 14.25
CA TRP A 258 -4.44 -0.06 15.62
C TRP A 258 -4.78 -1.14 16.64
N THR A 259 -5.86 -1.89 16.43
CA THR A 259 -6.18 -3.08 17.24
C THR A 259 -5.04 -4.09 17.15
N PHE A 260 -4.56 -4.41 15.94
CA PHE A 260 -3.47 -5.36 15.77
C PHE A 260 -2.17 -4.89 16.44
N VAL A 261 -1.82 -3.60 16.32
CA VAL A 261 -0.63 -3.01 16.94
C VAL A 261 -0.72 -3.01 18.47
N VAL A 262 -1.85 -2.61 19.04
CA VAL A 262 -2.00 -2.39 20.48
C VAL A 262 -2.30 -3.70 21.24
N GLU A 263 -3.10 -4.59 20.66
CA GLU A 263 -3.64 -5.77 21.36
C GLU A 263 -2.89 -7.05 20.98
N THR A 264 -2.69 -7.31 19.69
CA THR A 264 -2.24 -8.62 19.20
C THR A 264 -0.72 -8.73 19.11
N LEU A 265 -0.10 -7.89 18.26
CA LEU A 265 1.34 -7.92 18.00
C LEU A 265 2.11 -7.64 19.28
N ALA A 266 1.60 -6.73 20.11
CA ALA A 266 2.33 -6.25 21.27
C ALA A 266 2.39 -7.23 22.46
N ARG A 267 1.57 -8.30 22.47
CA ARG A 267 1.26 -9.00 23.74
C ARG A 267 1.19 -10.53 23.66
N GLU A 268 0.68 -11.12 22.58
CA GLU A 268 0.25 -12.53 22.60
C GLU A 268 0.97 -13.46 21.60
N ASN A 269 1.38 -12.97 20.42
CA ASN A 269 1.78 -13.84 19.30
C ASN A 269 3.19 -13.55 18.74
N ILE A 270 4.18 -13.51 19.63
CA ILE A 270 5.59 -13.26 19.27
C ILE A 270 6.24 -14.60 18.90
N TYR A 271 6.71 -14.72 17.66
CA TYR A 271 7.44 -15.89 17.16
C TYR A 271 8.95 -15.78 17.38
N ASN A 272 9.54 -14.62 17.10
CA ASN A 272 10.94 -14.30 17.42
C ASN A 272 11.15 -12.78 17.57
N TYR A 273 12.39 -12.35 17.79
CA TYR A 273 12.79 -10.96 18.01
C TYR A 273 12.30 -9.99 16.92
N TYR A 274 12.16 -10.47 15.68
CA TYR A 274 11.72 -9.65 14.54
C TYR A 274 10.19 -9.42 14.48
N ASP A 275 9.42 -9.98 15.42
CA ASP A 275 7.98 -9.68 15.55
C ASP A 275 7.67 -8.40 16.32
N ALA A 276 8.63 -7.89 17.11
CA ALA A 276 8.51 -6.60 17.79
C ALA A 276 8.65 -5.46 16.78
N HIS A 277 7.57 -5.12 16.06
CA HIS A 277 7.67 -4.21 14.90
C HIS A 277 7.08 -2.82 15.11
N HIS A 278 6.15 -2.61 16.05
CA HIS A 278 5.48 -1.33 16.24
C HIS A 278 5.19 -1.00 17.71
N HIS A 279 5.68 0.14 18.19
CA HIS A 279 5.41 0.64 19.54
C HIS A 279 4.58 1.92 19.48
N ALA A 280 3.33 1.84 19.91
CA ALA A 280 2.38 2.94 19.91
C ALA A 280 2.41 3.70 21.25
N ALA A 281 2.53 5.03 21.17
CA ALA A 281 2.61 5.90 22.33
C ALA A 281 1.63 7.08 22.23
N ILE A 282 1.13 7.51 23.38
CA ILE A 282 0.40 8.76 23.55
C ILE A 282 1.34 9.84 24.05
N VAL A 283 1.31 11.01 23.41
CA VAL A 283 2.05 12.19 23.81
C VAL A 283 1.21 12.96 24.83
N VAL A 284 1.73 13.15 26.03
CA VAL A 284 1.04 13.77 27.16
C VAL A 284 1.71 15.08 27.52
N ASP A 285 0.94 16.16 27.67
CA ASP A 285 1.44 17.41 28.24
C ASP A 285 1.61 17.25 29.74
N SER A 286 2.86 17.29 30.22
CA SER A 286 3.19 17.09 31.63
C SER A 286 2.61 18.17 32.55
N LYS A 287 2.28 19.36 32.03
CA LYS A 287 1.69 20.44 32.83
C LYS A 287 0.20 20.20 33.08
N THR A 288 -0.53 19.76 32.07
CA THR A 288 -2.00 19.63 32.10
C THR A 288 -2.48 18.20 32.34
N GLY A 289 -1.61 17.21 32.12
CA GLY A 289 -1.96 15.79 32.12
C GLY A 289 -2.81 15.36 30.92
N LYS A 290 -3.04 16.26 29.95
CA LYS A 290 -3.85 15.96 28.76
C LYS A 290 -3.05 15.18 27.73
N ASP A 291 -3.72 14.24 27.07
CA ASP A 291 -3.24 13.63 25.85
C ASP A 291 -3.31 14.68 24.73
N VAL A 292 -2.17 14.94 24.08
CA VAL A 292 -2.00 16.02 23.08
C VAL A 292 -1.45 15.51 21.76
N GLY A 293 -1.22 14.21 21.61
CA GLY A 293 -0.76 13.63 20.36
C GLY A 293 -0.50 12.14 20.43
N ILE A 294 0.00 11.60 19.33
CA ILE A 294 0.38 10.20 19.19
C ILE A 294 1.77 10.08 18.56
N SER A 295 2.43 8.97 18.84
CA SER A 295 3.68 8.57 18.21
C SER A 295 3.66 7.08 17.91
N LEU A 296 4.19 6.68 16.76
CA LEU A 296 4.42 5.27 16.41
C LEU A 296 5.87 5.11 15.98
N THR A 297 6.59 4.25 16.68
CA THR A 297 7.90 3.80 16.25
C THR A 297 7.85 2.34 15.82
N GLY A 298 8.87 1.92 15.09
CA GLY A 298 9.00 0.55 14.63
C GLY A 298 10.43 0.18 14.27
N VAL A 299 10.60 -1.05 13.80
CA VAL A 299 11.87 -1.51 13.21
C VAL A 299 11.71 -1.57 11.69
N MET A 300 12.75 -1.20 10.94
CA MET A 300 12.77 -1.34 9.49
C MET A 300 13.21 -2.75 9.10
N MET A 301 12.53 -3.33 8.11
CA MET A 301 12.90 -4.64 7.52
C MET A 301 14.33 -4.65 7.00
N PHE A 302 14.73 -3.56 6.36
CA PHE A 302 16.05 -3.38 5.77
C PHE A 302 16.96 -2.60 6.72
N GLY A 303 18.06 -3.23 7.11
CA GLY A 303 19.09 -2.61 7.96
C GLY A 303 18.78 -2.58 9.45
N GLY A 304 17.63 -3.09 9.90
CA GLY A 304 17.28 -3.21 11.33
C GLY A 304 17.20 -1.87 12.07
N ASN A 305 17.08 -0.76 11.33
CA ASN A 305 17.05 0.57 11.91
C ASN A 305 15.71 0.83 12.59
N TRP A 306 15.78 1.39 13.79
CA TRP A 306 14.65 1.98 14.46
C TRP A 306 14.10 3.16 13.63
N ASN A 307 12.77 3.29 13.55
CA ASN A 307 12.11 4.29 12.75
C ASN A 307 11.00 5.01 13.54
N TRP A 308 10.72 6.25 13.13
CA TRP A 308 9.62 7.07 13.61
C TRP A 308 8.63 7.26 12.47
N LYS A 309 7.53 6.51 12.51
CA LYS A 309 6.58 6.36 11.38
C LYS A 309 5.39 7.30 11.49
N ILE A 310 4.90 7.50 12.70
CA ILE A 310 3.79 8.43 12.97
C ILE A 310 4.20 9.38 14.07
N PHE A 311 3.94 10.66 13.86
CA PHE A 311 3.92 11.66 14.90
C PHE A 311 2.83 12.67 14.57
N SER A 312 1.88 12.88 15.47
CA SER A 312 0.78 13.79 15.24
C SER A 312 0.36 14.43 16.55
N LEU A 313 -0.06 15.69 16.50
CA LEU A 313 -0.52 16.45 17.66
C LEU A 313 -2.00 16.77 17.48
N ASP A 314 -2.77 16.71 18.56
CA ASP A 314 -4.19 17.05 18.56
C ASP A 314 -4.40 18.56 18.64
N GLN A 315 -4.24 19.23 17.51
CA GLN A 315 -4.38 20.68 17.39
C GLN A 315 -5.81 21.16 17.72
N ASP A 316 -6.83 20.30 17.63
CA ASP A 316 -8.22 20.69 17.89
C ASP A 316 -8.52 20.87 19.39
N GLN A 317 -7.70 20.25 20.25
CA GLN A 317 -7.85 20.28 21.71
C GLN A 317 -6.89 21.27 22.37
N MET A 318 -6.14 22.05 21.58
CA MET A 318 -5.19 23.04 22.04
C MET A 318 -5.89 24.40 22.15
N ASN A 319 -5.99 24.93 23.37
CA ASN A 319 -6.56 26.27 23.59
C ASN A 319 -5.70 27.36 22.94
N ASP A 320 -6.36 28.38 22.38
CA ASP A 320 -5.75 29.60 21.79
C ASP A 320 -5.06 30.53 22.81
N ASP A 321 -4.90 30.12 24.07
CA ASP A 321 -4.14 30.90 25.06
C ASP A 321 -2.66 30.95 24.63
N GLU A 322 -2.24 32.07 24.04
CA GLU A 322 -0.92 32.28 23.39
C GLU A 322 0.28 31.89 24.28
N GLU A 323 0.13 31.91 25.61
CA GLU A 323 1.20 31.57 26.55
C GLU A 323 1.49 30.04 26.62
N TYR A 324 0.57 29.18 26.17
CA TYR A 324 0.68 27.71 26.31
C TYR A 324 0.49 26.92 25.03
N ALA A 325 0.59 27.55 23.86
CA ALA A 325 0.49 26.87 22.57
C ALA A 325 1.44 25.66 22.47
N VAL A 326 0.89 24.49 22.14
CA VAL A 326 1.66 23.26 21.94
C VAL A 326 2.18 23.27 20.50
N THR A 327 3.50 23.30 20.35
CA THR A 327 4.13 23.39 19.03
C THR A 327 4.82 22.08 18.66
N TYR A 328 4.83 21.76 17.36
CA TYR A 328 5.62 20.64 16.85
C TYR A 328 7.10 20.75 17.20
N ARG A 329 7.65 21.97 17.30
CA ARG A 329 9.05 22.19 17.68
C ARG A 329 9.34 21.67 19.09
N ASP A 330 8.51 22.05 20.06
CA ASP A 330 8.74 21.72 21.47
C ASP A 330 8.37 20.25 21.74
N ALA A 331 7.30 19.76 21.12
CA ALA A 331 6.89 18.36 21.21
C ALA A 331 7.91 17.42 20.57
N MET A 332 8.42 17.75 19.36
CA MET A 332 9.47 16.97 18.69
C MET A 332 10.71 16.83 19.56
N ALA A 333 11.21 17.93 20.13
CA ALA A 333 12.41 17.88 20.97
C ALA A 333 12.18 17.02 22.23
N SER A 334 11.00 17.16 22.87
CA SER A 334 10.62 16.37 24.05
C SER A 334 10.51 14.88 23.71
N VAL A 335 9.84 14.53 22.61
CA VAL A 335 9.66 13.15 22.16
C VAL A 335 11.00 12.52 21.77
N LEU A 336 11.79 13.16 20.91
CA LEU A 336 13.11 12.65 20.50
C LEU A 336 14.06 12.44 21.70
N SER A 337 13.98 13.28 22.73
CA SER A 337 14.84 13.15 23.91
C SER A 337 14.56 11.89 24.74
N GLN A 338 13.33 11.38 24.72
CA GLN A 338 12.91 10.25 25.54
C GLN A 338 12.67 8.96 24.74
N LEU A 339 12.50 9.06 23.40
CA LEU A 339 12.05 7.96 22.55
C LEU A 339 12.91 6.71 22.71
N LYS A 340 14.24 6.86 22.85
CA LYS A 340 15.16 5.73 23.04
C LYS A 340 14.86 4.98 24.34
N GLU A 341 14.72 5.72 25.44
CA GLU A 341 14.48 5.11 26.76
C GLU A 341 13.06 4.57 26.88
N PHE A 342 12.11 5.17 26.17
CA PHE A 342 10.73 4.70 26.09
C PHE A 342 10.61 3.40 25.27
N ASP A 343 11.32 3.29 24.15
CA ASP A 343 11.23 2.14 23.25
C ASP A 343 12.16 0.99 23.62
N ARG A 344 13.30 1.27 24.26
CA ARG A 344 14.30 0.24 24.60
C ARG A 344 13.68 -0.95 25.36
N PRO A 345 12.89 -0.77 26.44
CA PRO A 345 12.28 -1.89 27.15
C PRO A 345 11.33 -2.70 26.27
N TYR A 346 10.58 -2.02 25.38
CA TYR A 346 9.69 -2.68 24.43
C TYR A 346 10.51 -3.63 23.54
N TYR A 347 11.58 -3.17 22.88
CA TYR A 347 12.31 -4.08 21.99
C TYR A 347 13.21 -5.11 22.73
N GLU A 348 13.71 -4.80 23.93
CA GLU A 348 14.55 -5.73 24.71
C GLU A 348 13.73 -6.84 25.41
N CYS A 349 12.50 -6.54 25.87
CA CYS A 349 11.64 -7.51 26.55
C CYS A 349 11.17 -8.64 25.60
N TYR A 350 10.98 -8.34 24.31
CA TYR A 350 10.51 -9.32 23.33
C TYR A 350 11.53 -10.41 23.10
N SER A 351 12.81 -10.06 23.16
CA SER A 351 13.90 -11.01 23.08
C SER A 351 13.84 -12.03 24.23
N ALA A 352 13.53 -11.58 25.44
CA ALA A 352 13.50 -12.47 26.61
C ALA A 352 12.29 -13.42 26.67
N LYS A 353 11.11 -13.03 26.14
CA LYS A 353 9.91 -13.90 26.07
C LYS A 353 10.13 -15.17 25.24
N LEU A 354 11.11 -15.19 24.34
CA LEU A 354 11.38 -16.31 23.43
C LEU A 354 12.03 -17.51 24.11
N ASN A 355 12.68 -17.30 25.25
CA ASN A 355 13.44 -18.35 25.92
C ASN A 355 12.61 -19.17 26.91
N ASN A 356 11.36 -18.80 27.21
CA ASN A 356 10.46 -19.59 28.06
C ASN A 356 8.99 -19.32 27.69
N ASN A 357 8.25 -20.36 27.28
CA ASN A 357 6.82 -20.34 26.90
C ASN A 357 5.84 -19.82 27.96
N THR A 358 6.32 -19.38 29.12
CA THR A 358 5.55 -18.80 30.21
C THR A 358 6.51 -18.00 31.08
N LEU A 359 6.61 -16.69 30.86
CA LEU A 359 6.95 -15.80 31.95
C LEU A 359 5.69 -14.98 32.27
N PRO A 360 5.28 -14.90 33.56
CA PRO A 360 4.50 -13.77 34.03
C PRO A 360 5.28 -12.49 33.71
N LEU A 361 4.64 -11.31 33.73
CA LEU A 361 5.35 -10.02 33.70
C LEU A 361 6.36 -9.97 34.86
N GLU A 362 7.58 -10.48 34.68
CA GLU A 362 8.69 -10.31 35.61
C GLU A 362 9.14 -8.85 35.57
N SER A 363 9.61 -8.36 36.70
CA SER A 363 10.07 -6.98 36.81
C SER A 363 11.20 -6.70 35.83
N GLU A 364 11.10 -5.54 35.18
CA GLU A 364 12.05 -4.97 34.21
C GLU A 364 13.53 -5.08 34.64
N THR A 365 13.80 -5.18 35.94
CA THR A 365 15.14 -5.33 36.52
C THR A 365 15.77 -6.70 36.28
N THR A 366 14.96 -7.77 36.18
CA THR A 366 15.42 -9.16 36.08
C THR A 366 15.77 -9.55 34.65
N LEU A 367 15.11 -8.93 33.66
CA LEU A 367 15.36 -9.12 32.23
C LEU A 367 16.67 -8.46 31.75
N ARG A 368 17.13 -7.43 32.46
CA ARG A 368 18.33 -6.62 32.13
C ARG A 368 19.67 -7.37 32.22
N THR A 369 19.73 -8.56 32.82
CA THR A 369 21.01 -9.20 33.19
C THR A 369 21.49 -10.31 32.27
N ARG A 370 20.76 -10.68 31.19
CA ARG A 370 21.05 -11.90 30.43
C ARG A 370 21.78 -11.75 29.09
N ASN A 371 21.97 -10.56 28.52
CA ASN A 371 22.87 -10.33 27.36
C ASN A 371 22.72 -11.30 26.15
N GLU A 372 21.55 -11.89 25.94
CA GLU A 372 21.33 -12.97 24.96
C GLU A 372 20.93 -12.49 23.55
N PHE A 373 20.90 -11.18 23.30
CA PHE A 373 20.43 -10.62 22.02
C PHE A 373 21.23 -9.40 21.57
N PRO A 374 21.40 -9.18 20.25
CA PRO A 374 22.07 -7.99 19.75
C PRO A 374 21.29 -6.74 20.18
N ALA A 375 21.96 -5.81 20.86
CA ALA A 375 21.35 -4.54 21.25
C ALA A 375 20.85 -3.81 19.99
N HIS A 376 19.58 -3.41 19.96
CA HIS A 376 19.09 -2.52 18.91
C HIS A 376 19.91 -1.24 18.91
N ASN A 377 20.32 -0.80 17.73
CA ASN A 377 21.06 0.44 17.59
C ASN A 377 20.11 1.64 17.68
N PHE A 378 19.81 2.10 18.90
CA PHE A 378 19.06 3.34 19.16
C PHE A 378 19.88 4.63 18.97
N THR A 379 20.99 4.57 18.22
CA THR A 379 21.81 5.76 17.93
C THR A 379 21.24 6.55 16.77
N ASN A 380 20.72 5.85 15.75
CA ASN A 380 20.17 6.44 14.54
C ASN A 380 18.70 6.10 14.45
N ILE A 381 17.88 7.06 14.02
CA ILE A 381 16.46 6.84 13.79
C ILE A 381 16.11 7.23 12.35
N SER A 382 15.34 6.38 11.67
CA SER A 382 14.78 6.68 10.36
C SER A 382 13.49 7.47 10.54
N ILE A 383 13.42 8.65 9.94
CA ILE A 383 12.22 9.48 9.88
C ILE A 383 11.39 9.00 8.69
N GLY A 384 10.28 8.33 8.98
CA GLY A 384 9.28 7.86 8.01
C GLY A 384 8.10 8.81 7.85
N LEU A 385 8.25 10.06 8.31
CA LEU A 385 7.22 11.09 8.21
C LEU A 385 7.24 11.73 6.80
N PRO A 386 6.09 12.15 6.24
CA PRO A 386 6.04 12.79 4.92
C PRO A 386 6.99 14.01 4.80
N PRO A 387 7.48 14.34 3.57
CA PRO A 387 8.34 15.51 3.35
C PRO A 387 7.74 16.84 3.82
N THR A 388 6.41 16.95 3.75
CA THR A 388 5.60 18.10 4.17
C THR A 388 5.35 18.16 5.68
N HIS A 389 5.68 17.11 6.43
CA HIS A 389 5.42 17.05 7.85
C HIS A 389 6.26 18.10 8.60
N PRO A 390 5.70 18.85 9.58
CA PRO A 390 6.43 19.90 10.31
C PRO A 390 7.75 19.44 10.91
N VAL A 391 7.79 18.24 11.50
CA VAL A 391 9.04 17.63 12.01
C VAL A 391 10.07 17.38 10.91
N THR A 392 9.65 16.85 9.76
CA THR A 392 10.58 16.62 8.64
C THR A 392 11.19 17.94 8.17
N LEU A 393 10.36 18.99 8.01
CA LEU A 393 10.81 20.33 7.63
C LEU A 393 11.74 20.96 8.68
N LEU A 394 11.43 20.82 9.98
CA LEU A 394 12.28 21.33 11.06
C LEU A 394 13.64 20.64 11.09
N LEU A 395 13.68 19.31 11.00
CA LEU A 395 14.92 18.54 10.97
C LEU A 395 15.76 18.87 9.73
N ASP A 396 15.11 19.03 8.57
CA ASP A 396 15.75 19.39 7.31
C ASP A 396 16.35 20.81 7.34
N SER A 397 15.61 21.79 7.85
CA SER A 397 16.10 23.17 8.01
C SER A 397 17.34 23.27 8.91
N ARG A 398 17.48 22.33 9.85
CA ARG A 398 18.62 22.21 10.76
C ARG A 398 19.74 21.34 10.19
N LYS A 399 19.56 20.78 8.98
CA LYS A 399 20.46 19.83 8.32
C LYS A 399 20.77 18.60 9.19
N GLN A 400 19.78 18.14 9.96
CA GLN A 400 19.95 17.02 10.91
C GLN A 400 19.61 15.65 10.28
N ILE A 401 18.91 15.64 9.15
CA ILE A 401 18.54 14.42 8.43
C ILE A 401 19.22 14.35 7.06
N ASP A 402 19.64 13.15 6.66
CA ASP A 402 20.27 12.91 5.34
C ASP A 402 19.37 13.42 4.20
N PRO A 403 19.88 13.97 3.08
CA PRO A 403 19.05 14.51 1.99
C PRO A 403 17.99 13.53 1.47
N ALA A 404 16.87 14.07 0.97
CA ALA A 404 15.83 13.27 0.32
C ALA A 404 16.43 12.49 -0.87
N ARG A 405 16.01 11.23 -1.01
CA ARG A 405 16.39 10.35 -2.11
C ARG A 405 15.14 9.88 -2.82
N GLU A 406 15.31 9.45 -4.07
CA GLU A 406 14.26 8.75 -4.79
C GLU A 406 13.84 7.50 -4.00
N PRO A 407 12.55 7.40 -3.62
CA PRO A 407 12.09 6.25 -2.88
C PRO A 407 12.06 4.99 -3.74
N TYR A 408 12.03 3.85 -3.05
CA TYR A 408 11.65 2.58 -3.65
C TYR A 408 10.29 2.70 -4.35
N ARG A 409 10.03 1.91 -5.40
CA ARG A 409 8.77 1.95 -6.17
C ARG A 409 8.10 0.59 -6.15
N PHE A 410 6.79 0.59 -5.92
CA PHE A 410 5.94 -0.57 -6.05
C PHE A 410 5.63 -0.86 -7.50
N TYR A 411 5.69 -2.14 -7.84
CA TYR A 411 5.05 -2.67 -9.02
C TYR A 411 3.54 -2.64 -8.81
N THR A 412 2.82 -2.10 -9.79
CA THR A 412 1.39 -1.82 -9.76
C THR A 412 0.72 -2.53 -10.92
N ARG A 413 -0.38 -3.23 -10.64
CA ARG A 413 -1.26 -3.84 -11.64
C ARG A 413 -2.68 -3.42 -11.36
N ILE A 414 -3.42 -3.05 -12.40
CA ILE A 414 -4.86 -2.79 -12.31
C ILE A 414 -5.56 -4.00 -12.96
N PRO A 415 -6.22 -4.88 -12.20
CA PRO A 415 -6.85 -6.08 -12.76
C PRO A 415 -7.88 -5.78 -13.85
N SER A 416 -8.66 -4.71 -13.68
CA SER A 416 -9.61 -4.22 -14.67
C SER A 416 -9.62 -2.69 -14.69
N LEU A 417 -9.07 -2.12 -15.77
CA LEU A 417 -9.08 -0.66 -15.99
C LEU A 417 -10.51 -0.10 -16.00
N PRO A 418 -11.50 -0.71 -16.69
CA PRO A 418 -12.90 -0.29 -16.62
C PRO A 418 -13.45 -0.21 -15.18
N LYS A 419 -13.34 -1.29 -14.40
CA LYS A 419 -13.85 -1.33 -13.02
C LYS A 419 -13.16 -0.30 -12.14
N PHE A 420 -11.84 -0.12 -12.31
CA PHE A 420 -11.07 0.89 -11.57
C PHE A 420 -11.56 2.31 -11.90
N LEU A 421 -11.67 2.66 -13.19
CA LEU A 421 -12.09 3.99 -13.62
C LEU A 421 -13.52 4.33 -13.20
N LEU A 422 -14.43 3.37 -13.26
CA LEU A 422 -15.80 3.54 -12.75
C LEU A 422 -15.82 3.75 -11.23
N LYS A 423 -14.96 3.05 -10.47
CA LYS A 423 -14.85 3.29 -9.02
C LYS A 423 -14.35 4.69 -8.71
N ILE A 424 -13.35 5.18 -9.46
CA ILE A 424 -12.78 6.52 -9.24
C ILE A 424 -13.49 7.64 -10.02
N ALA A 425 -14.60 7.33 -10.70
CA ALA A 425 -15.38 8.30 -11.47
C ALA A 425 -15.67 9.59 -10.68
N PRO A 426 -16.07 9.58 -9.39
CA PRO A 426 -16.30 10.82 -8.65
C PRO A 426 -15.06 11.75 -8.60
N VAL A 427 -13.86 11.19 -8.50
CA VAL A 427 -12.59 11.94 -8.51
C VAL A 427 -12.31 12.51 -9.91
N LEU A 428 -12.55 11.72 -10.95
CA LEU A 428 -12.38 12.15 -12.33
C LEU A 428 -13.35 13.27 -12.71
N GLU A 429 -14.61 13.15 -12.28
CA GLU A 429 -15.65 14.14 -12.51
C GLU A 429 -15.41 15.44 -11.75
N GLU A 430 -14.85 15.37 -10.54
CA GLU A 430 -14.42 16.55 -9.81
C GLU A 430 -13.32 17.29 -10.57
N ARG A 431 -12.29 16.58 -11.06
CA ARG A 431 -11.22 17.17 -11.90
C ARG A 431 -11.78 17.78 -13.18
N VAL A 432 -12.69 17.08 -13.86
CA VAL A 432 -13.36 17.57 -15.08
C VAL A 432 -14.15 18.85 -14.79
N LYS A 433 -14.88 18.89 -13.67
CA LYS A 433 -15.63 20.08 -13.23
C LYS A 433 -14.70 21.26 -12.91
N GLU A 434 -13.59 21.00 -12.22
CA GLU A 434 -12.60 22.01 -11.84
C GLU A 434 -11.79 22.54 -13.03
N SER A 435 -11.65 21.75 -14.11
CA SER A 435 -10.93 22.17 -15.32
C SER A 435 -11.55 23.38 -16.02
N GLY A 436 -12.84 23.64 -15.81
CA GLY A 436 -13.61 24.69 -16.50
C GLY A 436 -13.85 24.44 -18.00
N VAL A 437 -13.05 23.59 -18.65
CA VAL A 437 -13.13 23.30 -20.10
C VAL A 437 -14.02 22.10 -20.40
N TRP A 438 -13.96 21.05 -19.59
CA TRP A 438 -14.63 19.77 -19.87
C TRP A 438 -15.96 19.58 -19.14
N ARG A 439 -16.36 20.56 -18.32
CA ARG A 439 -17.47 20.43 -17.35
C ARG A 439 -18.82 20.05 -17.97
N ASP A 440 -19.14 20.56 -19.15
CA ASP A 440 -20.41 20.33 -19.85
C ASP A 440 -20.21 19.66 -21.21
N VAL A 441 -19.02 19.11 -21.47
CA VAL A 441 -18.68 18.48 -22.75
C VAL A 441 -18.92 16.97 -22.67
N SER A 442 -19.56 16.43 -23.70
CA SER A 442 -19.67 14.99 -23.94
C SER A 442 -18.53 14.52 -24.84
N ALA A 443 -17.77 13.50 -24.40
CA ALA A 443 -16.59 13.03 -25.09
C ALA A 443 -16.40 11.51 -24.94
N ARG A 444 -15.81 10.88 -25.94
CA ARG A 444 -15.39 9.49 -25.94
C ARG A 444 -13.89 9.41 -26.12
N LEU A 445 -13.19 9.03 -25.06
CA LEU A 445 -11.75 8.85 -25.06
C LEU A 445 -11.42 7.38 -25.36
N GLN A 446 -10.70 7.14 -26.45
CA GLN A 446 -10.22 5.83 -26.87
C GLN A 446 -8.70 5.77 -26.78
N VAL A 447 -8.17 4.85 -25.96
CA VAL A 447 -6.74 4.66 -25.75
C VAL A 447 -6.33 3.28 -26.27
N ASP A 448 -5.46 3.22 -27.28
CA ASP A 448 -4.88 1.96 -27.78
C ASP A 448 -3.59 1.61 -27.01
N PHE A 449 -3.46 0.37 -26.56
CA PHE A 449 -2.26 -0.15 -25.91
C PHE A 449 -1.37 -0.98 -26.84
N TYR A 450 -1.68 -1.00 -28.15
CA TYR A 450 -1.01 -1.74 -29.24
C TYR A 450 -1.12 -3.26 -29.15
N GLN A 451 -1.02 -3.82 -27.95
CA GLN A 451 -1.20 -5.22 -27.64
C GLN A 451 -2.20 -5.40 -26.49
N LYS A 452 -2.81 -6.59 -26.47
CA LYS A 452 -3.70 -7.01 -25.40
C LYS A 452 -2.92 -7.13 -24.09
N LEU A 453 -3.32 -6.37 -23.07
CA LEU A 453 -2.81 -6.57 -21.71
C LEU A 453 -3.51 -7.76 -21.07
N GLU A 454 -2.82 -8.41 -20.14
CA GLU A 454 -3.37 -9.55 -19.41
C GLU A 454 -4.62 -9.16 -18.61
N GLY A 455 -5.68 -9.97 -18.69
CA GLY A 455 -6.97 -9.70 -18.04
C GLY A 455 -7.94 -8.85 -18.87
N MET A 456 -7.48 -8.15 -19.91
CA MET A 456 -8.37 -7.42 -20.81
C MET A 456 -9.02 -8.34 -21.83
N SER A 457 -10.17 -7.95 -22.37
CA SER A 457 -10.82 -8.59 -23.52
C SER A 457 -10.38 -7.98 -24.85
N GLY A 458 -10.07 -6.67 -24.85
CA GLY A 458 -9.55 -5.88 -25.99
C GLY A 458 -8.08 -5.49 -25.85
N ARG A 459 -7.60 -4.63 -26.77
CA ARG A 459 -6.23 -4.08 -26.75
C ARG A 459 -6.18 -2.59 -26.40
N GLY A 460 -7.30 -2.01 -26.02
CA GLY A 460 -7.41 -0.61 -25.63
C GLY A 460 -8.49 -0.41 -24.58
N LEU A 461 -8.69 0.85 -24.22
CA LEU A 461 -9.67 1.31 -23.24
C LEU A 461 -10.53 2.39 -23.90
N GLU A 462 -11.84 2.34 -23.66
CA GLU A 462 -12.77 3.40 -24.00
C GLU A 462 -13.41 3.96 -22.74
N VAL A 463 -13.46 5.29 -22.61
CA VAL A 463 -14.14 6.01 -21.53
C VAL A 463 -15.10 7.01 -22.14
N VAL A 464 -16.37 6.92 -21.77
CA VAL A 464 -17.43 7.82 -22.25
C VAL A 464 -17.80 8.79 -21.14
N LEU A 465 -17.66 10.08 -21.46
CA LEU A 465 -18.09 11.20 -20.64
C LEU A 465 -19.35 11.80 -21.26
N LYS A 466 -20.41 11.98 -20.46
CA LYS A 466 -21.59 12.75 -20.84
C LYS A 466 -21.70 13.99 -19.96
N ARG A 467 -21.58 15.17 -20.55
CA ARG A 467 -21.60 16.45 -19.82
C ARG A 467 -20.66 16.42 -18.60
N GLY A 468 -19.41 16.02 -18.85
CA GLY A 468 -18.38 15.89 -17.83
C GLY A 468 -18.54 14.75 -16.81
N LYS A 469 -19.55 13.89 -16.96
CA LYS A 469 -19.79 12.71 -16.10
C LYS A 469 -19.29 11.42 -16.73
N VAL A 470 -18.55 10.61 -15.99
CA VAL A 470 -18.06 9.31 -16.50
C VAL A 470 -19.22 8.32 -16.44
N VAL A 471 -19.81 8.00 -17.59
CA VAL A 471 -20.99 7.12 -17.67
C VAL A 471 -20.63 5.69 -18.03
N GLU A 472 -19.55 5.50 -18.79
CA GLU A 472 -19.10 4.17 -19.21
C GLU A 472 -17.57 4.12 -19.27
N ALA A 473 -17.02 2.95 -18.92
CA ALA A 473 -15.65 2.59 -19.24
C ALA A 473 -15.64 1.13 -19.66
N ASN A 474 -14.99 0.81 -20.78
CA ASN A 474 -15.00 -0.53 -21.37
C ASN A 474 -13.64 -0.89 -21.92
N ASP A 475 -13.32 -2.19 -21.88
CA ASP A 475 -12.27 -2.71 -22.74
C ASP A 475 -12.67 -2.45 -24.19
N TRP A 476 -11.74 -1.86 -24.93
CA TRP A 476 -11.97 -1.41 -26.28
C TRP A 476 -11.10 -2.17 -27.27
N LYS A 477 -11.67 -2.40 -28.45
CA LYS A 477 -10.97 -3.01 -29.56
C LYS A 477 -11.00 -2.01 -30.72
N PRO A 478 -9.83 -1.50 -31.16
CA PRO A 478 -9.77 -0.70 -32.37
C PRO A 478 -10.38 -1.46 -33.55
N LYS A 479 -11.05 -0.72 -34.42
CA LYS A 479 -11.61 -1.27 -35.66
C LYS A 479 -10.49 -1.83 -36.53
N SER A 480 -10.80 -2.83 -37.36
CA SER A 480 -9.85 -3.29 -38.36
C SER A 480 -9.70 -2.24 -39.47
N PRO A 481 -8.56 -2.19 -40.19
CA PRO A 481 -8.40 -1.30 -41.34
C PRO A 481 -9.53 -1.44 -42.37
N GLU A 482 -10.06 -2.65 -42.55
CA GLU A 482 -11.19 -2.93 -43.44
C GLU A 482 -12.50 -2.31 -42.95
N GLN A 483 -12.75 -2.36 -41.63
CA GLN A 483 -13.91 -1.72 -41.01
C GLN A 483 -13.82 -0.20 -41.12
N GLU A 484 -12.64 0.37 -40.86
CA GLU A 484 -12.40 1.82 -40.99
C GLU A 484 -12.55 2.28 -42.44
N ALA A 485 -12.00 1.53 -43.40
CA ALA A 485 -12.12 1.83 -44.82
C ALA A 485 -13.58 1.78 -45.27
N ARG A 486 -14.34 0.77 -44.84
CA ARG A 486 -15.77 0.64 -45.15
C ARG A 486 -16.57 1.82 -44.61
N GLU A 487 -16.36 2.21 -43.36
CA GLU A 487 -17.05 3.36 -42.76
C GLU A 487 -16.62 4.70 -43.36
N ALA A 488 -15.36 4.84 -43.78
CA ALA A 488 -14.89 6.03 -44.50
C ALA A 488 -15.60 6.17 -45.85
N VAL A 489 -15.76 5.06 -46.58
CA VAL A 489 -16.51 4.99 -47.83
C VAL A 489 -17.99 5.31 -47.59
N GLU A 490 -18.61 4.72 -46.58
CA GLU A 490 -20.00 5.01 -46.19
C GLU A 490 -20.20 6.49 -45.82
N ARG A 491 -19.30 7.10 -45.04
CA ARG A 491 -19.32 8.54 -44.72
C ARG A 491 -19.15 9.43 -45.94
N PHE A 492 -18.26 9.05 -46.87
CA PHE A 492 -18.07 9.77 -48.12
C PHE A 492 -19.34 9.73 -48.98
N HIS A 493 -19.99 8.56 -49.08
CA HIS A 493 -21.26 8.42 -49.78
C HIS A 493 -22.39 9.21 -49.11
N ALA A 494 -22.51 9.18 -47.79
CA ALA A 494 -23.51 9.94 -47.04
C ALA A 494 -23.35 11.47 -47.24
N ARG A 495 -22.11 11.99 -47.17
CA ARG A 495 -21.83 13.41 -47.48
C ARG A 495 -22.16 13.78 -48.92
N LYS A 496 -21.88 12.88 -49.87
CA LYS A 496 -22.22 13.10 -51.28
C LYS A 496 -23.74 13.11 -51.50
N GLN A 497 -24.48 12.30 -50.76
CA GLN A 497 -25.95 12.27 -50.78
C GLN A 497 -26.57 13.50 -50.11
N SER A 498 -26.01 14.02 -49.02
CA SER A 498 -26.50 15.26 -48.38
C SER A 498 -26.24 16.51 -49.25
N VAL A 499 -25.06 16.60 -49.88
CA VAL A 499 -24.72 17.70 -50.80
C VAL A 499 -25.55 17.66 -52.11
N SER A 500 -26.10 16.50 -52.47
CA SER A 500 -27.04 16.40 -53.61
C SER A 500 -28.51 16.65 -53.23
N ALA A 501 -28.86 16.52 -51.95
CA ALA A 501 -30.19 16.86 -51.42
C ALA A 501 -30.37 18.36 -51.12
N GLU A 502 -29.29 19.09 -50.81
CA GLU A 502 -29.30 20.55 -50.61
C GLU A 502 -29.53 21.39 -51.89
N SER A 503 -29.82 20.74 -53.02
CA SER A 503 -30.21 21.45 -54.25
C SER A 503 -31.71 21.72 -54.38
N ASP A 504 -32.57 21.24 -53.46
CA ASP A 504 -34.02 21.48 -53.49
C ASP A 504 -34.67 21.48 -52.07
N SER A 505 -34.26 22.38 -51.16
CA SER A 505 -35.14 22.97 -50.11
C SER A 505 -34.34 23.85 -49.13
N GLU A 506 -34.62 25.16 -49.14
CA GLU A 506 -34.32 26.05 -48.01
C GLU A 506 -35.31 25.78 -46.87
N GLU A 507 -35.01 24.88 -45.93
CA GLU A 507 -35.73 24.83 -44.66
C GLU A 507 -34.79 24.63 -43.47
N LYS A 508 -34.90 25.58 -42.55
CA LYS A 508 -34.39 25.66 -41.18
C LYS A 508 -33.97 24.32 -40.56
N GLU A 509 -32.66 24.15 -40.36
CA GLU A 509 -32.17 23.31 -39.27
C GLU A 509 -32.51 24.02 -37.94
N ASP A 510 -33.67 23.68 -37.37
CA ASP A 510 -33.81 23.66 -35.92
C ASP A 510 -32.80 22.63 -35.40
N ASP A 511 -31.59 23.10 -35.08
CA ASP A 511 -30.56 22.41 -34.31
C ASP A 511 -31.17 22.05 -32.94
N LYS A 512 -31.92 20.96 -32.90
CA LYS A 512 -32.23 20.25 -31.67
C LYS A 512 -30.87 19.83 -31.14
N GLY A 513 -30.35 20.61 -30.18
CA GLY A 513 -29.05 20.42 -29.54
C GLY A 513 -28.85 19.01 -29.01
N GLU A 514 -28.52 18.09 -29.91
CA GLU A 514 -27.92 16.81 -29.59
C GLU A 514 -26.51 17.13 -29.16
N ASP A 515 -26.23 16.82 -27.89
CA ASP A 515 -24.95 17.03 -27.24
C ASP A 515 -23.86 16.27 -28.03
N LYS A 516 -23.21 16.96 -28.97
CA LYS A 516 -22.36 16.34 -30.00
C LYS A 516 -21.11 15.75 -29.35
N GLU A 517 -21.09 14.43 -29.24
CA GLU A 517 -20.00 13.70 -28.60
C GLU A 517 -18.70 13.81 -29.40
N VAL A 518 -17.63 14.33 -28.77
CA VAL A 518 -16.31 14.42 -29.39
C VAL A 518 -15.55 13.12 -29.19
N VAL A 519 -15.10 12.48 -30.28
CA VAL A 519 -14.26 11.28 -30.20
C VAL A 519 -12.79 11.69 -30.15
N LEU A 520 -12.09 11.30 -29.10
CA LEU A 520 -10.71 11.63 -28.79
C LEU A 520 -9.88 10.34 -28.74
N SER A 521 -8.67 10.36 -29.31
CA SER A 521 -7.81 9.17 -29.37
C SER A 521 -6.42 9.42 -28.79
N ALA A 522 -5.84 8.37 -28.23
CA ALA A 522 -4.44 8.31 -27.82
C ALA A 522 -3.89 6.88 -27.98
N GLY A 523 -2.58 6.76 -28.10
CA GLY A 523 -1.88 5.48 -28.05
C GLY A 523 -0.83 5.51 -26.96
N LEU A 524 -0.83 4.51 -26.09
CA LEU A 524 0.14 4.39 -25.00
C LEU A 524 0.82 3.03 -25.04
N LYS A 525 2.14 3.03 -24.82
CA LYS A 525 2.92 1.82 -24.66
C LYS A 525 2.29 0.92 -23.58
N PRO A 526 2.33 -0.41 -23.75
CA PRO A 526 1.80 -1.36 -22.77
C PRO A 526 2.21 -1.03 -21.33
N LEU A 527 1.23 -1.09 -20.43
CA LEU A 527 1.36 -0.80 -18.99
C LEU A 527 1.65 0.66 -18.60
N MET A 528 1.96 1.57 -19.54
CA MET A 528 2.24 2.98 -19.21
C MET A 528 1.01 3.74 -18.72
N PHE A 529 -0.18 3.33 -19.15
CA PHE A 529 -1.42 3.91 -18.64
C PHE A 529 -1.55 3.77 -17.12
N THR A 530 -1.01 2.69 -16.52
CA THR A 530 -0.96 2.54 -15.07
C THR A 530 -0.20 3.69 -14.39
N ARG A 531 0.93 4.12 -14.96
CA ARG A 531 1.75 5.22 -14.39
C ARG A 531 1.05 6.57 -14.50
N LEU A 532 0.26 6.76 -15.56
CA LEU A 532 -0.58 7.94 -15.73
C LEU A 532 -1.72 7.93 -14.70
N VAL A 533 -2.43 6.81 -14.55
CA VAL A 533 -3.54 6.64 -13.61
C VAL A 533 -3.10 6.82 -12.16
N THR A 534 -1.96 6.27 -11.77
CA THR A 534 -1.40 6.46 -10.43
C THR A 534 -0.94 7.90 -10.23
N GLY A 535 -0.62 8.62 -11.30
CA GLY A 535 -0.08 9.98 -11.29
C GLY A 535 1.44 10.00 -11.07
N GLU A 536 2.14 8.89 -11.29
CA GLU A 536 3.60 8.81 -11.10
C GLU A 536 4.38 9.60 -12.15
N THR A 537 3.80 9.79 -13.33
CA THR A 537 4.38 10.61 -14.39
C THR A 537 3.27 11.40 -15.07
N SER A 538 3.65 12.52 -15.69
CA SER A 538 2.73 13.30 -16.51
C SER A 538 2.60 12.71 -17.91
N LEU A 539 1.49 13.00 -18.58
CA LEU A 539 1.35 12.66 -20.00
C LEU A 539 2.47 13.29 -20.85
N ASP A 540 2.85 14.54 -20.55
CA ASP A 540 3.89 15.25 -21.28
C ASP A 540 5.26 14.57 -21.15
N GLU A 541 5.60 14.04 -19.97
CA GLU A 541 6.81 13.23 -19.77
C GLU A 541 6.76 11.91 -20.54
N LEU A 542 5.61 11.22 -20.55
CA LEU A 542 5.43 9.99 -21.33
C LEU A 542 5.61 10.23 -22.83
N LEU A 543 5.04 11.31 -23.36
CA LEU A 543 5.16 11.67 -24.78
C LEU A 543 6.60 12.08 -25.14
N LYS A 544 7.33 12.74 -24.23
CA LYS A 544 8.72 13.18 -24.47
C LYS A 544 9.74 12.05 -24.36
N ARG A 545 9.55 11.11 -23.42
CA ARG A 545 10.54 10.07 -23.11
C ARG A 545 10.34 8.78 -23.89
N GLU A 546 9.12 8.50 -24.31
CA GLU A 546 8.76 7.24 -24.96
C GLU A 546 8.03 7.53 -26.27
N THR A 547 8.77 7.39 -27.38
CA THR A 547 8.31 7.72 -28.74
C THR A 547 7.15 6.85 -29.24
N GLU A 548 6.80 5.79 -28.51
CA GLU A 548 5.66 4.91 -28.78
C GLU A 548 4.34 5.51 -28.30
N ASN A 549 4.36 6.57 -27.49
CA ASN A 549 3.17 7.24 -27.00
C ASN A 549 2.75 8.36 -27.96
N TYR A 550 1.45 8.50 -28.23
CA TYR A 550 0.89 9.62 -29.01
C TYR A 550 -0.48 10.05 -28.49
N VAL A 551 -0.86 11.27 -28.85
CA VAL A 551 -2.22 11.82 -28.69
C VAL A 551 -2.72 12.27 -30.05
N GLY A 552 -3.98 11.96 -30.37
CA GLY A 552 -4.57 12.26 -31.67
C GLY A 552 -4.90 13.74 -31.89
N SER A 553 -5.07 14.50 -30.80
CA SER A 553 -5.40 15.93 -30.85
C SER A 553 -4.97 16.67 -29.58
N GLY A 554 -5.01 18.01 -29.61
CA GLY A 554 -4.73 18.85 -28.43
C GLY A 554 -5.81 18.71 -27.34
N GLU A 555 -7.06 18.50 -27.76
CA GLU A 555 -8.19 18.21 -26.88
C GLU A 555 -8.01 16.87 -26.15
N ALA A 556 -7.56 15.82 -26.86
CA ALA A 556 -7.26 14.54 -26.25
C ALA A 556 -6.15 14.65 -25.19
N LYS A 557 -5.09 15.42 -25.50
CA LYS A 557 -4.02 15.73 -24.53
C LYS A 557 -4.58 16.41 -23.29
N LEU A 558 -5.35 17.49 -23.47
CA LEU A 558 -5.91 18.26 -22.37
C LEU A 558 -6.85 17.42 -21.50
N LEU A 559 -7.72 16.60 -22.09
CA LEU A 559 -8.62 15.73 -21.32
C LEU A 559 -7.84 14.72 -20.48
N LEU A 560 -6.83 14.06 -21.06
CA LEU A 560 -6.00 13.10 -20.33
C LEU A 560 -5.23 13.75 -19.17
N GLU A 561 -4.70 14.95 -19.35
CA GLU A 561 -4.02 15.72 -18.30
C GLU A 561 -4.97 16.15 -17.18
N VAL A 562 -6.21 16.50 -17.51
CA VAL A 562 -7.27 16.79 -16.53
C VAL A 562 -7.68 15.54 -15.75
N LEU A 563 -7.89 14.42 -16.44
CA LEU A 563 -8.30 13.17 -15.80
C LEU A 563 -7.19 12.60 -14.93
N PHE A 564 -5.94 12.68 -15.36
CA PHE A 564 -4.80 12.00 -14.74
C PHE A 564 -3.59 12.94 -14.58
N PRO A 565 -3.70 13.97 -13.72
CA PRO A 565 -2.57 14.84 -13.42
C PRO A 565 -1.47 14.05 -12.70
N ALA A 566 -0.21 14.43 -12.93
CA ALA A 566 0.90 13.94 -12.13
C ALA A 566 0.73 14.36 -10.67
N LYS A 567 1.26 13.55 -9.76
CA LYS A 567 1.20 13.76 -8.31
C LYS A 567 2.60 13.98 -7.77
N ASP A 568 2.71 14.94 -6.85
CA ASP A 568 3.98 15.27 -6.20
C ASP A 568 4.29 14.38 -4.98
N GLU A 569 3.29 13.69 -4.44
CA GLU A 569 3.43 12.89 -3.22
C GLU A 569 2.56 11.63 -3.26
N PHE A 570 3.12 10.56 -2.71
CA PHE A 570 2.49 9.26 -2.49
C PHE A 570 2.71 8.84 -1.05
N ASN A 571 1.73 8.14 -0.47
CA ASN A 571 1.82 7.64 0.89
C ASN A 571 1.51 6.14 0.91
N LEU A 572 2.42 5.33 0.36
CA LEU A 572 2.35 3.87 0.46
C LEU A 572 3.37 3.39 1.49
N ASP A 573 2.85 2.95 2.64
CA ASP A 573 3.65 2.38 3.71
C ASP A 573 3.56 0.84 3.70
N LEU A 574 4.70 0.19 3.97
CA LEU A 574 4.82 -1.25 4.19
C LEU A 574 4.57 -1.64 5.66
N MET A 575 4.01 -0.75 6.48
CA MET A 575 3.75 -0.97 7.92
C MET A 575 2.89 -2.19 8.29
N TRP A 576 2.31 -2.85 7.30
CA TRP A 576 1.54 -4.06 7.52
C TRP A 576 2.34 -5.35 7.39
N LEU A 577 3.54 -5.23 6.83
CA LEU A 577 4.50 -6.29 6.79
C LEU A 577 5.31 -6.32 8.07
#